data_AF-A0A136LUT6-F1
#
_entry.id   AF-A0A136LUT6-F1
#
_cell.length_a   1.000
_cell.length_b   1.000
_cell.length_c   1.000
_cell.angle_alpha   90.00
_cell.angle_beta   90.00
_cell.angle_gamma   90.00
#
_symmetry.space_group_name_H-M   'P 1'
#
loop_
_entity.id
_entity.type
_entity.pdbx_description
1 polymer ?
#
loop_
_entity_poly.entity_id
_entity_poly.type
_entity_poly.pdbx_seq_one_letter_code
_entity_poly.pdbx_strand_id
1 'polypeptide(L)'
;MPSAREVKNRIRSVKNIGQITRAQEAVSASRVRRAQSLVLASRAYSEKAWEILLNVQSTGAKGSGGLHPLLTARSEVKKTLIILVTSDRGLAGAFNSNVIRAGLRFSDRLKSPTKWVTVGRKGRDTITRLRKDVIAEFPNPDEGTLAQFRPITQLAIDEFLSGEVDEVFVAYTDFVNTLTQRPTVLRLLPLSPYETDDQVAAEYIKEAPQVSTGALQYEFEPSPEAILEEIVPRFTQLTFYQAILESKASEHSARMVAMRNATDNSENLVVDLTLIYNKARQAGITSEILDIVGGAEALQATLDKKAADLLGAYQQQMLEQSKTTQKPKAKPAKAAASDDLTKIEGIGPKISAILKAAGFDTFEKLASASEESLRVALTNGGIKLIPPAVGTWAKQAELASSGDWDALSALQNELVAGRDA
;
A
#
# COMPACT_ATOMS: atom_id res chain seq x y z
N MET A 1 12.61 10.95 7.66
CA MET A 1 11.41 10.46 6.94
C MET A 1 11.84 9.94 5.58
N PRO A 2 11.20 8.90 5.01
CA PRO A 2 11.49 8.48 3.64
C PRO A 2 11.24 9.64 2.67
N SER A 3 12.05 9.75 1.62
CA SER A 3 11.93 10.85 0.67
C SER A 3 10.63 10.75 -0.13
N ALA A 4 10.02 11.89 -0.51
CA ALA A 4 8.80 11.88 -1.33
C ALA A 4 8.97 11.09 -2.64
N ARG A 5 10.20 11.08 -3.19
CA ARG A 5 10.57 10.29 -4.37
C ARG A 5 10.51 8.78 -4.11
N GLU A 6 11.03 8.30 -2.98
CA GLU A 6 10.96 6.88 -2.61
C GLU A 6 9.52 6.42 -2.44
N VAL A 7 8.69 7.20 -1.74
CA VAL A 7 7.28 6.87 -1.53
C VAL A 7 6.54 6.82 -2.86
N LYS A 8 6.79 7.76 -3.78
CA LYS A 8 6.22 7.77 -5.13
C LYS A 8 6.61 6.52 -5.94
N ASN A 9 7.88 6.11 -5.87
CA ASN A 9 8.34 4.88 -6.52
C ASN A 9 7.66 3.65 -5.94
N ARG A 10 7.46 3.61 -4.62
CA ARG A 10 6.76 2.52 -3.94
C ARG A 10 5.29 2.44 -4.33
N ILE A 11 4.58 3.58 -4.42
CA ILE A 11 3.21 3.65 -4.94
C ILE A 11 3.12 3.04 -6.34
N ARG A 12 4.03 3.42 -7.25
CA ARG A 12 4.07 2.88 -8.61
C ARG A 12 4.27 1.36 -8.60
N SER A 13 5.22 0.88 -7.79
CA SER A 13 5.50 -0.56 -7.67
C SER A 13 4.28 -1.35 -7.16
N VAL A 14 3.64 -0.88 -6.08
CA VAL A 14 2.45 -1.54 -5.51
C VAL A 14 1.28 -1.51 -6.50
N LYS A 15 1.08 -0.40 -7.23
CA LYS A 15 0.06 -0.32 -8.28
C LYS A 15 0.29 -1.33 -9.40
N ASN A 16 1.54 -1.51 -9.84
CA ASN A 16 1.89 -2.51 -10.84
C ASN A 16 1.65 -3.93 -10.33
N ILE A 17 1.99 -4.21 -9.06
CA ILE A 17 1.71 -5.50 -8.42
C ILE A 17 0.19 -5.76 -8.41
N GLY A 18 -0.62 -4.78 -8.01
CA GLY A 18 -2.08 -4.88 -8.01
C GLY A 18 -2.68 -5.16 -9.40
N GLN A 19 -2.12 -4.60 -10.47
CA GLN A 19 -2.53 -4.91 -11.84
C GLN A 19 -2.20 -6.35 -12.23
N ILE A 20 -1.02 -6.83 -11.85
CA ILE A 20 -0.58 -8.20 -12.14
C ILE A 20 -1.46 -9.20 -11.37
N THR A 21 -1.74 -8.96 -10.08
CA THR A 21 -2.59 -9.83 -9.28
C THR A 21 -4.02 -9.85 -9.83
N ARG A 22 -4.58 -8.71 -10.21
CA ARG A 22 -5.91 -8.63 -10.84
C ARG A 22 -5.97 -9.42 -12.15
N ALA A 23 -4.94 -9.34 -12.99
CA ALA A 23 -4.85 -10.13 -14.21
C ALA A 23 -4.76 -11.64 -13.91
N GLN A 24 -3.94 -12.03 -12.92
CA GLN A 24 -3.79 -13.44 -12.52
C GLN A 24 -5.06 -14.00 -11.88
N GLU A 25 -5.84 -13.18 -11.17
CA GLU A 25 -7.17 -13.54 -10.66
C GLU A 25 -8.09 -13.93 -11.81
N ALA A 26 -8.21 -13.08 -12.84
CA ALA A 26 -9.05 -13.34 -14.00
C ALA A 26 -8.62 -14.60 -14.79
N VAL A 27 -7.31 -14.79 -14.97
CA VAL A 27 -6.74 -16.00 -15.60
C VAL A 27 -7.04 -17.25 -14.78
N SER A 28 -6.96 -17.16 -13.45
CA SER A 28 -7.28 -18.30 -12.58
C SER A 28 -8.77 -18.62 -12.62
N ALA A 29 -9.63 -17.61 -12.64
CA ALA A 29 -11.09 -17.78 -12.75
C ALA A 29 -11.49 -18.53 -14.03
N SER A 30 -10.89 -18.20 -15.18
CA SER A 30 -11.17 -18.90 -16.43
C SER A 30 -10.72 -20.37 -16.39
N ARG A 31 -9.58 -20.64 -15.77
CA ARG A 31 -9.05 -22.01 -15.62
C ARG A 31 -9.85 -22.87 -14.65
N VAL A 32 -10.38 -22.31 -13.56
CA VAL A 32 -11.32 -23.02 -12.68
C VAL A 32 -12.53 -23.50 -13.49
N ARG A 33 -13.16 -22.61 -14.26
CA ARG A 33 -14.34 -22.96 -15.08
C ARG A 33 -14.02 -24.07 -16.08
N ARG A 34 -12.84 -24.01 -16.70
CA ARG A 34 -12.40 -25.04 -17.66
C ARG A 34 -12.14 -26.39 -16.99
N ALA A 35 -11.52 -26.41 -15.82
CA ALA A 35 -11.30 -27.65 -15.06
C ALA A 35 -12.65 -28.26 -14.64
N GLN A 36 -13.59 -27.45 -14.15
CA GLN A 36 -14.94 -27.89 -13.81
C GLN A 36 -15.70 -28.47 -15.00
N SER A 37 -15.63 -27.82 -16.18
CA SER A 37 -16.31 -28.34 -17.37
C SER A 37 -15.75 -29.70 -17.79
N LEU A 38 -14.45 -29.94 -17.63
CA LEU A 38 -13.83 -31.23 -17.92
C LEU A 38 -14.25 -32.32 -16.92
N VAL A 39 -14.34 -31.98 -15.62
CA VAL A 39 -14.85 -32.91 -14.60
C VAL A 39 -16.30 -33.30 -14.92
N LEU A 40 -17.17 -32.32 -15.19
CA LEU A 40 -18.57 -32.57 -15.56
C LEU A 40 -18.69 -33.44 -16.81
N ALA A 41 -17.87 -33.19 -17.84
CA ALA A 41 -17.85 -34.00 -19.06
C ALA A 41 -17.44 -35.46 -18.82
N SER A 42 -16.61 -35.74 -17.81
CA SER A 42 -16.15 -37.09 -17.46
C SER A 42 -17.10 -37.87 -16.56
N ARG A 43 -18.09 -37.21 -15.96
CA ARG A 43 -18.97 -37.79 -14.92
C ARG A 43 -19.77 -38.97 -15.45
N ALA A 44 -20.47 -38.80 -16.57
CA ALA A 44 -21.33 -39.85 -17.13
C ALA A 44 -20.57 -41.15 -17.46
N TYR A 45 -19.35 -41.02 -17.98
CA TYR A 45 -18.50 -42.18 -18.24
C TYR A 45 -18.09 -42.88 -16.94
N SER A 46 -17.70 -42.11 -15.92
CA SER A 46 -17.22 -42.66 -14.64
C SER A 46 -18.32 -43.37 -13.87
N GLU A 47 -19.52 -42.78 -13.84
CA GLU A 47 -20.70 -43.40 -13.24
C GLU A 47 -21.04 -44.73 -13.93
N LYS A 48 -21.06 -44.76 -15.27
CA LYS A 48 -21.35 -45.99 -16.02
C LYS A 48 -20.25 -47.04 -15.90
N ALA A 49 -18.99 -46.65 -15.89
CA ALA A 49 -17.89 -47.58 -15.71
C ALA A 49 -17.89 -48.19 -14.30
N TRP A 50 -18.23 -47.41 -13.27
CA TRP A 50 -18.39 -47.91 -11.91
C TRP A 50 -19.62 -48.84 -11.77
N GLU A 51 -20.74 -48.48 -12.40
CA GLU A 51 -21.93 -49.35 -12.46
C GLU A 51 -21.60 -50.72 -13.08
N ILE A 52 -20.92 -50.73 -14.23
CA ILE A 52 -20.48 -51.98 -14.89
C ILE A 52 -19.54 -52.76 -13.97
N LEU A 53 -18.59 -52.11 -13.31
CA LEU A 53 -17.65 -52.75 -12.38
C LEU A 53 -18.37 -53.43 -11.20
N LEU A 54 -19.35 -52.75 -10.58
CA LEU A 54 -20.17 -53.32 -9.51
C LEU A 54 -21.03 -54.50 -9.99
N ASN A 55 -21.60 -54.40 -11.20
CA ASN A 55 -22.43 -55.45 -11.78
C ASN A 55 -21.62 -56.70 -12.18
N VAL A 56 -20.41 -56.50 -12.73
CA VAL A 56 -19.49 -57.59 -13.03
C VAL A 56 -18.96 -58.22 -11.74
N GLN A 57 -18.63 -57.43 -10.71
CA GLN A 57 -18.18 -57.95 -9.42
C GLN A 57 -19.26 -58.82 -8.74
N SER A 58 -20.52 -58.38 -8.74
CA SER A 58 -21.63 -59.12 -8.14
C SER A 58 -22.02 -60.38 -8.91
N THR A 59 -21.79 -60.42 -10.24
CA THR A 59 -22.08 -61.59 -11.09
C THR A 59 -20.90 -62.56 -11.14
N GLY A 60 -19.67 -62.05 -11.26
CA GLY A 60 -18.43 -62.81 -11.33
C GLY A 60 -18.04 -63.53 -10.04
N ALA A 61 -18.47 -63.02 -8.87
CA ALA A 61 -18.28 -63.69 -7.58
C ALA A 61 -18.98 -65.07 -7.47
N LYS A 62 -19.86 -65.43 -8.42
CA LYS A 62 -20.52 -66.74 -8.48
C LYS A 62 -19.81 -67.75 -9.39
N GLY A 63 -18.83 -67.32 -10.19
CA GLY A 63 -18.00 -68.16 -11.05
C GLY A 63 -16.60 -68.32 -10.44
N SER A 64 -16.00 -69.49 -10.61
CA SER A 64 -14.69 -69.90 -10.05
C SER A 64 -13.46 -69.13 -10.55
N GLY A 65 -13.62 -67.97 -11.21
CA GLY A 65 -12.56 -67.06 -11.63
C GLY A 65 -12.41 -65.91 -10.64
N GLY A 66 -11.25 -65.79 -9.99
CA GLY A 66 -11.00 -64.75 -8.98
C GLY A 66 -11.22 -63.32 -9.51
N LEU A 67 -11.50 -62.38 -8.60
CA LEU A 67 -11.60 -60.96 -8.92
C LEU A 67 -10.30 -60.46 -9.57
N HIS A 68 -10.43 -59.55 -10.54
CA HIS A 68 -9.29 -58.90 -11.21
C HIS A 68 -8.25 -58.43 -10.17
N PRO A 69 -6.93 -58.60 -10.38
CA PRO A 69 -5.92 -58.30 -9.38
C PRO A 69 -6.03 -56.89 -8.77
N LEU A 70 -6.36 -55.89 -9.59
CA LEU A 70 -6.56 -54.49 -9.16
C LEU A 70 -7.81 -54.26 -8.26
N LEU A 71 -8.72 -55.23 -8.15
CA LEU A 71 -9.89 -55.21 -7.26
C LEU A 71 -9.65 -55.97 -5.95
N THR A 72 -8.64 -56.84 -5.93
CA THR A 72 -8.42 -57.77 -4.83
C THR A 72 -7.50 -57.13 -3.79
N ALA A 73 -8.02 -56.94 -2.58
CA ALA A 73 -7.20 -56.53 -1.45
C ALA A 73 -6.25 -57.65 -1.04
N ARG A 74 -5.01 -57.29 -0.70
CA ARG A 74 -4.01 -58.23 -0.19
C ARG A 74 -4.24 -58.45 1.30
N SER A 75 -3.96 -59.67 1.78
CA SER A 75 -4.15 -60.05 3.19
C SER A 75 -3.19 -59.34 4.15
N GLU A 76 -2.02 -58.92 3.66
CA GLU A 76 -1.02 -58.19 4.43
C GLU A 76 -0.52 -57.01 3.59
N VAL A 77 -0.52 -55.80 4.18
CA VAL A 77 -0.01 -54.58 3.54
C VAL A 77 1.42 -54.34 4.04
N LYS A 78 2.41 -54.58 3.18
CA LYS A 78 3.84 -54.41 3.48
C LYS A 78 4.37 -53.09 3.00
N LYS A 79 3.94 -52.61 1.83
CA LYS A 79 4.39 -51.33 1.25
C LYS A 79 3.22 -50.57 0.64
N THR A 80 3.22 -49.26 0.80
CA THR A 80 2.17 -48.38 0.28
C THR A 80 2.77 -47.33 -0.65
N LEU A 81 2.11 -47.06 -1.77
CA LEU A 81 2.46 -45.97 -2.68
C LEU A 81 1.55 -44.76 -2.44
N ILE A 82 2.12 -43.57 -2.27
CA ILE A 82 1.37 -42.32 -2.25
C ILE A 82 1.76 -41.48 -3.46
N ILE A 83 0.77 -41.21 -4.32
CA ILE A 83 0.86 -40.24 -5.40
C ILE A 83 0.44 -38.88 -4.84
N LEU A 84 1.40 -37.96 -4.69
CA LEU A 84 1.16 -36.63 -4.14
C LEU A 84 0.98 -35.61 -5.28
N VAL A 85 -0.22 -35.04 -5.37
CA VAL A 85 -0.57 -34.03 -6.38
C VAL A 85 -0.42 -32.63 -5.80
N THR A 86 0.45 -31.82 -6.42
CA THR A 86 0.75 -30.43 -6.04
C THR A 86 0.88 -29.57 -7.29
N SER A 87 1.02 -28.25 -7.10
CA SER A 87 1.25 -27.34 -8.22
C SER A 87 2.72 -27.23 -8.61
N ASP A 88 2.97 -26.89 -9.87
CA ASP A 88 4.31 -26.46 -10.32
C ASP A 88 4.64 -25.02 -9.87
N ARG A 89 3.62 -24.15 -9.85
CA ARG A 89 3.75 -22.71 -9.58
C ARG A 89 3.24 -22.34 -8.20
N GLY A 90 3.82 -21.30 -7.60
CA GLY A 90 3.37 -20.77 -6.30
C GLY A 90 2.12 -19.89 -6.39
N LEU A 91 1.98 -19.00 -5.40
CA LEU A 91 0.91 -17.99 -5.31
C LEU A 91 -0.51 -18.56 -5.21
N ALA A 92 -0.66 -19.80 -4.76
CA ALA A 92 -1.94 -20.48 -4.55
C ALA A 92 -2.35 -20.55 -3.06
N GLY A 93 -1.98 -19.54 -2.27
CA GLY A 93 -2.22 -19.53 -0.82
C GLY A 93 -1.66 -20.77 -0.12
N ALA A 94 -2.48 -21.40 0.73
CA ALA A 94 -2.11 -22.58 1.52
C ALA A 94 -2.29 -23.93 0.78
N PHE A 95 -2.65 -23.93 -0.51
CA PHE A 95 -2.96 -25.13 -1.30
C PHE A 95 -1.90 -26.23 -1.16
N ASN A 96 -0.65 -25.94 -1.55
CA ASN A 96 0.43 -26.93 -1.52
C ASN A 96 0.77 -27.39 -0.10
N SER A 97 0.83 -26.45 0.85
CA SER A 97 1.17 -26.79 2.23
C SER A 97 0.13 -27.70 2.88
N ASN A 98 -1.15 -27.53 2.52
CA ASN A 98 -2.23 -28.31 3.09
C ASN A 98 -2.23 -29.74 2.56
N VAL A 99 -2.11 -29.95 1.24
CA VAL A 99 -2.06 -31.32 0.66
C VAL A 99 -0.80 -32.07 1.04
N ILE A 100 0.36 -31.40 1.09
CA ILE A 100 1.61 -32.02 1.56
C ILE A 100 1.46 -32.47 3.01
N ARG A 101 0.88 -31.63 3.87
CA ARG A 101 0.65 -31.96 5.27
C ARG A 101 -0.36 -33.10 5.44
N ALA A 102 -1.41 -33.14 4.64
CA ALA A 102 -2.39 -34.23 4.65
C ALA A 102 -1.73 -35.56 4.22
N GLY A 103 -1.00 -35.56 3.10
CA GLY A 103 -0.29 -36.75 2.63
C GLY A 103 0.76 -37.26 3.62
N LEU A 104 1.55 -36.38 4.23
CA LEU A 104 2.53 -36.77 5.25
C LEU A 104 1.85 -37.33 6.51
N ARG A 105 0.81 -36.66 7.03
CA ARG A 105 0.06 -37.15 8.20
C ARG A 105 -0.62 -38.49 7.93
N PHE A 106 -1.12 -38.70 6.72
CA PHE A 106 -1.66 -39.98 6.31
C PHE A 106 -0.56 -41.04 6.28
N SER A 107 0.58 -40.76 5.64
CA SER A 107 1.74 -41.67 5.60
C SER A 107 2.27 -42.03 6.98
N ASP A 108 2.31 -41.10 7.93
CA ASP A 108 2.85 -41.36 9.28
C ASP A 108 1.90 -42.25 10.12
N ARG A 109 0.63 -42.37 9.72
CA ARG A 109 -0.38 -43.25 10.34
C ARG A 109 -0.47 -44.62 9.70
N LEU A 110 0.12 -44.79 8.51
CA LEU A 110 0.26 -46.10 7.90
C LEU A 110 1.30 -46.92 8.68
N LYS A 111 1.02 -48.21 8.89
CA LYS A 111 1.93 -49.14 9.56
C LYS A 111 3.01 -49.68 8.61
N SER A 112 2.88 -49.42 7.31
CA SER A 112 3.76 -49.87 6.23
C SER A 112 4.71 -48.76 5.78
N PRO A 113 5.94 -49.11 5.33
CA PRO A 113 6.80 -48.21 4.58
C PRO A 113 6.11 -47.62 3.34
N THR A 114 6.35 -46.33 3.12
CA THR A 114 5.70 -45.56 2.04
C THR A 114 6.67 -45.15 0.94
N LYS A 115 6.38 -45.55 -0.29
CA LYS A 115 6.98 -45.02 -1.52
C LYS A 115 6.17 -43.81 -2.02
N TRP A 116 6.82 -42.86 -2.68
CA TRP A 116 6.20 -41.62 -3.16
C TRP A 116 6.37 -41.43 -4.66
N VAL A 117 5.28 -41.02 -5.31
CA VAL A 117 5.30 -40.45 -6.66
C VAL A 117 4.83 -39.01 -6.53
N THR A 118 5.61 -38.06 -7.03
CA THR A 118 5.23 -36.63 -6.93
C THR A 118 4.78 -36.09 -8.27
N VAL A 119 3.59 -35.49 -8.29
CA VAL A 119 3.04 -34.76 -9.44
C VAL A 119 3.07 -33.28 -9.09
N GLY A 120 3.93 -32.53 -9.76
CA GLY A 120 4.17 -31.13 -9.50
C GLY A 120 5.43 -30.83 -8.67
N ARG A 121 6.07 -29.71 -9.01
CA ARG A 121 7.35 -29.26 -8.47
C ARG A 121 7.34 -29.05 -6.95
N LYS A 122 6.26 -28.47 -6.40
CA LYS A 122 6.19 -28.11 -4.97
C LYS A 122 6.20 -29.34 -4.05
N GLY A 123 5.51 -30.41 -4.45
CA GLY A 123 5.52 -31.70 -3.76
C GLY A 123 6.90 -32.35 -3.85
N ARG A 124 7.45 -32.47 -5.07
CA ARG A 124 8.78 -33.01 -5.30
C ARG A 124 9.85 -32.38 -4.41
N ASP A 125 9.98 -31.05 -4.47
CA ASP A 125 11.03 -30.33 -3.73
C ASP A 125 10.89 -30.55 -2.21
N THR A 126 9.65 -30.65 -1.70
CA THR A 126 9.39 -30.82 -0.26
C THR A 126 9.65 -32.24 0.21
N ILE A 127 9.15 -33.25 -0.51
CA ILE A 127 9.27 -34.66 -0.16
C ILE A 127 10.73 -35.13 -0.28
N THR A 128 11.44 -34.68 -1.32
CA THR A 128 12.88 -34.95 -1.49
C THR A 128 13.70 -34.34 -0.37
N ARG A 129 13.40 -33.09 0.04
CA ARG A 129 14.09 -32.44 1.17
C ARG A 129 13.86 -33.18 2.49
N LEU A 130 12.70 -33.82 2.66
CA LEU A 130 12.38 -34.65 3.82
C LEU A 130 13.00 -36.06 3.74
N ARG A 131 13.77 -36.37 2.69
CA ARG A 131 14.43 -37.67 2.45
C ARG A 131 13.46 -38.85 2.49
N LYS A 132 12.23 -38.64 2.02
CA LYS A 132 11.27 -39.74 1.79
C LYS A 132 11.63 -40.46 0.48
N ASP A 133 11.20 -41.71 0.36
CA ASP A 133 11.52 -42.56 -0.80
C ASP A 133 10.68 -42.15 -2.02
N VAL A 134 11.25 -41.34 -2.92
CA VAL A 134 10.59 -40.88 -4.16
C VAL A 134 11.03 -41.75 -5.32
N ILE A 135 10.10 -42.51 -5.89
CA ILE A 135 10.40 -43.44 -7.00
C ILE A 135 10.23 -42.80 -8.38
N ALA A 136 9.39 -41.76 -8.50
CA ALA A 136 9.17 -41.05 -9.75
C ALA A 136 8.66 -39.62 -9.51
N GLU A 137 8.98 -38.72 -10.45
CA GLU A 137 8.48 -37.36 -10.48
C GLU A 137 7.88 -37.02 -11.84
N PHE A 138 6.78 -36.26 -11.82
CA PHE A 138 6.09 -35.80 -13.01
C PHE A 138 5.74 -34.31 -12.88
N PRO A 139 5.84 -33.53 -13.97
CA PRO A 139 5.34 -32.15 -13.96
C PRO A 139 3.81 -32.12 -13.86
N ASN A 140 3.27 -31.00 -13.37
CA ASN A 140 1.83 -30.76 -13.35
C ASN A 140 1.50 -29.52 -14.21
N PRO A 141 1.40 -29.68 -15.54
CA PRO A 141 1.12 -28.56 -16.43
C PRO A 141 -0.27 -27.99 -16.13
N ASP A 142 -0.46 -26.67 -16.28
CA ASP A 142 -1.75 -26.00 -16.01
C ASP A 142 -2.90 -26.67 -16.80
N GLU A 143 -2.68 -26.93 -18.08
CA GLU A 143 -3.59 -27.68 -18.95
C GLU A 143 -2.97 -29.03 -19.24
N GLY A 144 -3.71 -30.12 -19.02
CA GLY A 144 -3.22 -31.44 -19.32
C GLY A 144 -4.33 -32.38 -19.73
N THR A 145 -3.99 -33.32 -20.60
CA THR A 145 -4.90 -34.32 -21.13
C THR A 145 -4.71 -35.65 -20.41
N LEU A 146 -5.70 -36.55 -20.50
CA LEU A 146 -5.59 -37.90 -19.96
C LEU A 146 -4.30 -38.61 -20.42
N ALA A 147 -3.91 -38.43 -21.68
CA ALA A 147 -2.70 -39.05 -22.24
C ALA A 147 -1.41 -38.63 -21.52
N GLN A 148 -1.34 -37.40 -21.02
CA GLN A 148 -0.16 -36.90 -20.29
C GLN A 148 -0.06 -37.48 -18.87
N PHE A 149 -1.20 -37.79 -18.24
CA PHE A 149 -1.24 -38.36 -16.89
C PHE A 149 -1.24 -39.89 -16.89
N ARG A 150 -1.55 -40.54 -18.02
CA ARG A 150 -1.54 -42.00 -18.17
C ARG A 150 -0.24 -42.68 -17.71
N PRO A 151 0.98 -42.17 -17.99
CA PRO A 151 2.21 -42.80 -17.50
C PRO A 151 2.29 -42.91 -15.97
N ILE A 152 1.68 -41.96 -15.25
CA ILE A 152 1.68 -41.94 -13.78
C ILE A 152 0.82 -43.09 -13.25
N THR A 153 -0.38 -43.24 -13.80
CA THR A 153 -1.27 -44.34 -13.41
C THR A 153 -0.70 -45.68 -13.86
N GLN A 154 -0.10 -45.76 -15.04
CA GLN A 154 0.51 -47.00 -15.51
C GLN A 154 1.63 -47.47 -14.57
N LEU A 155 2.52 -46.56 -14.15
CA LEU A 155 3.55 -46.86 -13.16
C LEU A 155 2.96 -47.37 -11.84
N ALA A 156 1.88 -46.75 -11.37
CA ALA A 156 1.21 -47.19 -10.15
C ALA A 156 0.54 -48.57 -10.28
N ILE A 157 -0.04 -48.88 -11.44
CA ILE A 157 -0.60 -50.20 -11.77
C ILE A 157 0.52 -51.25 -11.82
N ASP A 158 1.63 -50.94 -12.49
CA ASP A 158 2.74 -51.87 -12.67
C ASP A 158 3.43 -52.19 -11.32
N GLU A 159 3.66 -51.20 -10.45
CA GLU A 159 4.17 -51.40 -9.09
C GLU A 159 3.22 -52.26 -8.24
N PHE A 160 1.90 -52.09 -8.40
CA PHE A 160 0.91 -52.89 -7.69
C PHE A 160 0.85 -54.34 -8.20
N LEU A 161 0.85 -54.53 -9.52
CA LEU A 161 0.77 -55.87 -10.15
C LEU A 161 2.06 -56.68 -9.92
N SER A 162 3.22 -56.03 -9.95
CA SER A 162 4.51 -56.67 -9.60
C SER A 162 4.63 -57.05 -8.12
N GLY A 163 3.78 -56.46 -7.25
CA GLY A 163 3.81 -56.67 -5.82
C GLY A 163 4.89 -55.91 -5.08
N GLU A 164 5.48 -54.91 -5.72
CA GLU A 164 6.35 -53.94 -5.05
C GLU A 164 5.59 -53.03 -4.09
N VAL A 165 4.29 -52.81 -4.34
CA VAL A 165 3.37 -52.13 -3.43
C VAL A 165 2.05 -52.88 -3.32
N ASP A 166 1.43 -52.82 -2.15
CA ASP A 166 0.19 -53.53 -1.84
C ASP A 166 -1.03 -52.59 -1.87
N GLU A 167 -0.81 -51.29 -1.74
CA GLU A 167 -1.84 -50.25 -1.80
C GLU A 167 -1.32 -48.99 -2.51
N VAL A 168 -2.19 -48.30 -3.21
CA VAL A 168 -1.90 -47.03 -3.88
C VAL A 168 -2.94 -45.98 -3.47
N PHE A 169 -2.45 -44.86 -2.96
CA PHE A 169 -3.26 -43.70 -2.61
C PHE A 169 -2.88 -42.47 -3.43
N VAL A 170 -3.83 -41.56 -3.61
CA VAL A 170 -3.66 -40.27 -4.27
C VAL A 170 -3.98 -39.19 -3.26
N ALA A 171 -2.96 -38.46 -2.81
CA ALA A 171 -3.12 -37.28 -1.98
C ALA A 171 -3.29 -36.05 -2.89
N TYR A 172 -4.48 -35.46 -2.90
CA TYR A 172 -4.81 -34.30 -3.73
C TYR A 172 -5.75 -33.36 -2.96
N THR A 173 -6.26 -32.32 -3.63
CA THR A 173 -7.20 -31.39 -3.01
C THR A 173 -8.53 -31.40 -3.73
N ASP A 174 -9.56 -31.90 -3.05
CA ASP A 174 -10.92 -31.96 -3.56
C ASP A 174 -11.52 -30.55 -3.68
N PHE A 175 -12.17 -30.31 -4.82
CA PHE A 175 -12.83 -29.04 -5.11
C PHE A 175 -14.26 -29.08 -4.59
N VAL A 176 -14.50 -28.47 -3.42
CA VAL A 176 -15.85 -28.33 -2.87
C VAL A 176 -16.53 -27.10 -3.45
N ASN A 177 -15.91 -25.93 -3.29
CA ASN A 177 -16.37 -24.68 -3.88
C ASN A 177 -15.20 -23.68 -3.98
N THR A 178 -15.50 -22.48 -4.49
CA THR A 178 -14.50 -21.46 -4.75
C THR A 178 -13.68 -21.06 -3.50
N LEU A 179 -14.28 -21.09 -2.31
CA LEU A 179 -13.64 -20.70 -1.06
C LEU A 179 -13.11 -21.91 -0.26
N THR A 180 -13.70 -23.08 -0.48
CA THR A 180 -13.41 -24.29 0.29
C THR A 180 -12.70 -25.31 -0.57
N GLN A 181 -11.42 -25.53 -0.27
CA GLN A 181 -10.61 -26.58 -0.85
C GLN A 181 -10.25 -27.56 0.26
N ARG A 182 -10.60 -28.84 0.09
CA ARG A 182 -10.39 -29.86 1.12
C ARG A 182 -9.26 -30.80 0.69
N PRO A 183 -8.10 -30.81 1.36
CA PRO A 183 -7.08 -31.81 1.12
C PRO A 183 -7.61 -33.19 1.51
N THR A 184 -7.55 -34.13 0.58
CA THR A 184 -8.06 -35.50 0.76
C THR A 184 -7.08 -36.52 0.19
N VAL A 185 -7.25 -37.76 0.63
CA VAL A 185 -6.51 -38.93 0.18
C VAL A 185 -7.53 -39.90 -0.38
N LEU A 186 -7.44 -40.20 -1.67
CA LEU A 186 -8.28 -41.19 -2.33
C LEU A 186 -7.48 -42.49 -2.48
N ARG A 187 -8.05 -43.61 -2.11
CA ARG A 187 -7.50 -44.92 -2.47
C ARG A 187 -7.73 -45.17 -3.95
N LEU A 188 -6.64 -45.36 -4.69
CA LEU A 188 -6.67 -45.65 -6.12
C LEU A 188 -6.62 -47.16 -6.39
N LEU A 189 -5.77 -47.89 -5.66
CA LEU A 189 -5.66 -49.35 -5.74
C LEU A 189 -5.50 -49.97 -4.34
N PRO A 190 -6.08 -51.14 -4.06
CA PRO A 190 -7.09 -51.82 -4.89
C PRO A 190 -8.36 -50.97 -5.02
N LEU A 191 -9.12 -51.13 -6.11
CA LEU A 191 -10.38 -50.42 -6.37
C LEU A 191 -11.52 -50.96 -5.48
N SER A 192 -11.39 -50.79 -4.17
CA SER A 192 -12.46 -51.03 -3.20
C SER A 192 -12.50 -49.86 -2.21
N PRO A 193 -13.63 -49.65 -1.53
CA PRO A 193 -13.69 -48.73 -0.40
C PRO A 193 -12.57 -49.05 0.60
N TYR A 194 -11.90 -48.01 1.11
CA TYR A 194 -10.93 -48.14 2.19
C TYR A 194 -11.65 -47.91 3.51
N GLU A 195 -11.58 -48.87 4.41
CA GLU A 195 -12.08 -48.75 5.77
C GLU A 195 -10.89 -48.59 6.72
N THR A 196 -10.96 -47.62 7.63
CA THR A 196 -9.94 -47.40 8.64
C THR A 196 -10.58 -47.14 9.98
N ASP A 197 -10.03 -47.76 11.03
CA ASP A 197 -10.48 -47.57 12.41
C ASP A 197 -10.02 -46.21 12.99
N ASP A 198 -9.06 -45.55 12.34
CA ASP A 198 -8.53 -44.26 12.77
C ASP A 198 -9.41 -43.10 12.25
N GLN A 199 -10.23 -42.53 13.14
CA GLN A 199 -11.17 -41.45 12.85
C GLN A 199 -10.52 -40.22 12.19
N VAL A 200 -9.25 -39.92 12.50
CA VAL A 200 -8.57 -38.75 11.92
C VAL A 200 -8.00 -39.05 10.53
N ALA A 201 -7.62 -40.30 10.26
CA ALA A 201 -7.27 -40.72 8.90
C ALA A 201 -8.52 -40.78 8.01
N ALA A 202 -9.64 -41.25 8.56
CA ALA A 202 -10.94 -41.27 7.89
C ALA A 202 -11.39 -39.88 7.41
N GLU A 203 -11.10 -38.82 8.17
CA GLU A 203 -11.42 -37.43 7.78
C GLU A 203 -10.79 -37.01 6.44
N TYR A 204 -9.59 -37.54 6.14
CA TYR A 204 -8.91 -37.23 4.88
C TYR A 204 -9.38 -38.12 3.74
N ILE A 205 -10.05 -39.25 4.00
CA ILE A 205 -10.40 -40.21 2.95
C ILE A 205 -11.63 -39.74 2.19
N LYS A 206 -11.55 -39.70 0.85
CA LYS A 206 -12.72 -39.42 0.01
C LYS A 206 -13.61 -40.67 -0.08
N GLU A 207 -14.88 -40.51 0.26
CA GLU A 207 -15.88 -41.57 0.16
C GLU A 207 -16.07 -42.03 -1.30
N ALA A 208 -16.33 -43.32 -1.48
CA ALA A 208 -16.64 -43.88 -2.79
C ALA A 208 -18.00 -43.36 -3.29
N PRO A 209 -18.17 -43.13 -4.61
CA PRO A 209 -19.43 -42.67 -5.16
C PRO A 209 -20.54 -43.72 -4.93
N GLN A 210 -21.68 -43.25 -4.42
CA GLN A 210 -22.90 -44.04 -4.29
C GLN A 210 -23.52 -44.20 -5.68
N VAL A 211 -23.58 -45.41 -6.20
CA VAL A 211 -24.17 -45.70 -7.51
C VAL A 211 -25.38 -46.59 -7.33
N SER A 212 -26.47 -46.25 -8.03
CA SER A 212 -27.69 -47.06 -8.03
C SER A 212 -27.36 -48.45 -8.56
N THR A 213 -27.42 -49.45 -7.70
CA THR A 213 -27.36 -50.86 -8.07
C THR A 213 -28.68 -51.24 -8.75
N GLY A 214 -28.87 -50.79 -9.99
CA GLY A 214 -29.88 -51.37 -10.85
C GLY A 214 -29.45 -52.80 -11.16
N ALA A 215 -30.26 -53.79 -10.80
CA ALA A 215 -30.03 -55.20 -11.13
C ALA A 215 -30.29 -55.44 -12.63
N LEU A 216 -29.53 -54.76 -13.49
CA LEU A 216 -29.52 -55.02 -14.92
C LEU A 216 -28.77 -56.33 -15.14
N GLN A 217 -29.44 -57.30 -15.76
CA GLN A 217 -28.79 -58.53 -16.20
C GLN A 217 -27.99 -58.22 -17.46
N TYR A 218 -26.67 -58.40 -17.39
CA TYR A 218 -25.76 -58.23 -18.52
C TYR A 218 -25.39 -59.61 -19.08
N GLU A 219 -25.40 -59.72 -20.40
CA GLU A 219 -24.67 -60.76 -21.12
C GLU A 219 -23.28 -60.21 -21.46
N PHE A 220 -22.24 -60.98 -21.15
CA PHE A 220 -20.85 -60.56 -21.28
C PHE A 220 -20.19 -61.31 -22.46
N GLU A 221 -19.66 -60.56 -23.42
CA GLU A 221 -18.92 -61.10 -24.56
C GLU A 221 -17.54 -60.41 -24.65
N PRO A 222 -16.41 -61.15 -24.74
CA PRO A 222 -16.28 -62.62 -24.82
C PRO A 222 -16.36 -63.35 -23.46
N SER A 223 -15.96 -62.72 -22.35
CA SER A 223 -16.16 -63.23 -20.99
C SER A 223 -16.12 -62.08 -19.95
N PRO A 224 -16.67 -62.27 -18.74
CA PRO A 224 -16.57 -61.27 -17.67
C PRO A 224 -15.12 -60.89 -17.32
N GLU A 225 -14.19 -61.85 -17.32
CA GLU A 225 -12.79 -61.63 -17.00
C GLU A 225 -12.09 -60.76 -18.04
N ALA A 226 -12.31 -61.03 -19.33
CA ALA A 226 -11.75 -60.24 -20.42
C ALA A 226 -12.24 -58.78 -20.39
N ILE A 227 -13.51 -58.58 -20.03
CA ILE A 227 -14.09 -57.25 -19.85
C ILE A 227 -13.43 -56.52 -18.67
N LEU A 228 -13.21 -57.19 -17.54
CA LEU A 228 -12.53 -56.60 -16.39
C LEU A 228 -11.08 -56.22 -16.71
N GLU A 229 -10.38 -57.04 -17.49
CA GLU A 229 -8.99 -56.79 -17.90
C GLU A 229 -8.85 -55.48 -18.71
N GLU A 230 -9.88 -55.10 -19.47
CA GLU A 230 -9.89 -53.83 -20.22
C GLU A 230 -10.48 -52.65 -19.42
N ILE A 231 -11.59 -52.87 -18.70
CA ILE A 231 -12.32 -51.80 -18.02
C ILE A 231 -11.59 -51.33 -16.76
N VAL A 232 -11.08 -52.25 -15.94
CA VAL A 232 -10.52 -51.91 -14.61
C VAL A 232 -9.31 -50.97 -14.73
N PRO A 233 -8.32 -51.21 -15.61
CA PRO A 233 -7.21 -50.27 -15.79
C PRO A 233 -7.67 -48.90 -16.34
N ARG A 234 -8.62 -48.88 -17.28
CA ARG A 234 -9.15 -47.63 -17.84
C ARG A 234 -9.93 -46.82 -16.82
N PHE A 235 -10.73 -47.50 -16.00
CA PHE A 235 -11.45 -46.88 -14.90
C PHE A 235 -10.47 -46.27 -13.90
N THR A 236 -9.43 -47.00 -13.50
CA THR A 236 -8.35 -46.49 -12.63
C THR A 236 -7.71 -45.22 -13.20
N GLN A 237 -7.37 -45.22 -14.49
CA GLN A 237 -6.81 -44.06 -15.18
C GLN A 237 -7.75 -42.85 -15.17
N LEU A 238 -9.05 -43.09 -15.37
CA LEU A 238 -10.03 -42.02 -15.35
C LEU A 238 -10.25 -41.46 -13.94
N THR A 239 -10.37 -42.31 -12.93
CA THR A 239 -10.50 -41.90 -11.52
C THR A 239 -9.30 -41.04 -11.10
N PHE A 240 -8.08 -41.45 -11.47
CA PHE A 240 -6.89 -40.65 -11.24
C PHE A 240 -6.94 -39.30 -11.97
N TYR A 241 -7.34 -39.30 -13.25
CA TYR A 241 -7.45 -38.08 -14.04
C TYR A 241 -8.51 -37.12 -13.47
N GLN A 242 -9.62 -37.62 -12.95
CA GLN A 242 -10.61 -36.80 -12.25
C GLN A 242 -10.04 -36.16 -10.99
N ALA A 243 -9.31 -36.92 -10.17
CA ALA A 243 -8.64 -36.38 -8.99
C ALA A 243 -7.63 -35.26 -9.38
N ILE A 244 -6.90 -35.43 -10.48
CA ILE A 244 -6.02 -34.37 -11.03
C ILE A 244 -6.82 -33.14 -11.43
N LEU A 245 -7.95 -33.30 -12.14
CA LEU A 245 -8.79 -32.18 -12.58
C LEU A 245 -9.43 -31.43 -11.39
N GLU A 246 -9.93 -32.15 -10.39
CA GLU A 246 -10.43 -31.58 -9.14
C GLU A 246 -9.32 -30.83 -8.39
N SER A 247 -8.12 -31.41 -8.31
CA SER A 247 -6.96 -30.75 -7.73
C SER A 247 -6.57 -29.48 -8.47
N LYS A 248 -6.66 -29.46 -9.80
CA LYS A 248 -6.41 -28.26 -10.62
C LYS A 248 -7.47 -27.19 -10.43
N ALA A 249 -8.75 -27.58 -10.35
CA ALA A 249 -9.83 -26.65 -10.02
C ALA A 249 -9.59 -26.01 -8.65
N SER A 250 -9.23 -26.81 -7.64
CA SER A 250 -8.84 -26.34 -6.31
C SER A 250 -7.62 -25.41 -6.34
N GLU A 251 -6.58 -25.76 -7.10
CA GLU A 251 -5.38 -24.95 -7.25
C GLU A 251 -5.68 -23.56 -7.84
N HIS A 252 -6.39 -23.51 -8.97
CA HIS A 252 -6.76 -22.25 -9.60
C HIS A 252 -7.73 -21.45 -8.74
N SER A 253 -8.62 -22.10 -7.99
CA SER A 253 -9.50 -21.42 -7.06
C SER A 253 -8.75 -20.77 -5.90
N ALA A 254 -7.85 -21.52 -5.26
CA ALA A 254 -7.01 -21.01 -4.19
C ALA A 254 -6.10 -19.86 -4.67
N ARG A 255 -5.57 -19.96 -5.89
CA ARG A 255 -4.82 -18.88 -6.54
C ARG A 255 -5.69 -17.66 -6.82
N MET A 256 -6.88 -17.84 -7.35
CA MET A 256 -7.82 -16.75 -7.62
C MET A 256 -8.12 -15.97 -6.32
N VAL A 257 -8.45 -16.67 -5.23
CA VAL A 257 -8.71 -16.05 -3.93
C VAL A 257 -7.45 -15.34 -3.38
N ALA A 258 -6.28 -15.97 -3.48
CA ALA A 258 -5.02 -15.35 -3.06
C ALA A 258 -4.70 -14.07 -3.85
N MET A 259 -4.95 -14.07 -5.16
CA MET A 259 -4.73 -12.91 -6.03
C MET A 259 -5.76 -11.81 -5.78
N ARG A 260 -7.02 -12.15 -5.51
CA ARG A 260 -8.05 -11.18 -5.11
C ARG A 260 -7.64 -10.46 -3.83
N ASN A 261 -7.30 -11.22 -2.78
CA ASN A 261 -6.83 -10.66 -1.51
C ASN A 261 -5.56 -9.80 -1.70
N ALA A 262 -4.64 -10.22 -2.59
CA ALA A 262 -3.45 -9.44 -2.89
C ALA A 262 -3.76 -8.13 -3.64
N THR A 263 -4.78 -8.12 -4.52
CA THR A 263 -5.26 -6.92 -5.20
C THR A 263 -5.86 -5.94 -4.21
N ASP A 264 -6.78 -6.41 -3.36
CA ASP A 264 -7.43 -5.58 -2.32
C ASP A 264 -6.39 -4.99 -1.35
N ASN A 265 -5.40 -5.80 -0.93
CA ASN A 265 -4.29 -5.33 -0.10
C ASN A 265 -3.42 -4.28 -0.81
N SER A 266 -3.20 -4.45 -2.12
CA SER A 266 -2.42 -3.48 -2.90
C SER A 266 -3.15 -2.15 -3.03
N GLU A 267 -4.47 -2.17 -3.20
CA GLU A 267 -5.31 -0.96 -3.25
C GLU A 267 -5.27 -0.19 -1.92
N ASN A 268 -5.43 -0.90 -0.80
CA ASN A 268 -5.31 -0.32 0.54
C ASN A 268 -3.92 0.30 0.77
N LEU A 269 -2.85 -0.42 0.41
CA LEU A 269 -1.48 0.09 0.53
C LEU A 269 -1.24 1.33 -0.33
N VAL A 270 -1.85 1.42 -1.52
CA VAL A 270 -1.75 2.62 -2.36
C VAL A 270 -2.40 3.82 -1.68
N VAL A 271 -3.56 3.64 -1.02
CA VAL A 271 -4.22 4.71 -0.26
C VAL A 271 -3.31 5.21 0.86
N ASP A 272 -2.77 4.29 1.68
CA ASP A 272 -1.88 4.63 2.80
C ASP A 272 -0.60 5.34 2.34
N LEU A 273 0.06 4.79 1.31
CA LEU A 273 1.28 5.37 0.76
C LEU A 273 1.01 6.75 0.13
N THR A 274 -0.18 6.99 -0.42
CA THR A 274 -0.57 8.30 -0.96
C THR A 274 -0.67 9.34 0.16
N LEU A 275 -1.23 8.99 1.32
CA LEU A 275 -1.26 9.86 2.49
C LEU A 275 0.16 10.20 2.96
N ILE A 276 1.03 9.20 3.06
CA ILE A 276 2.44 9.39 3.45
C ILE A 276 3.17 10.28 2.44
N TYR A 277 2.95 10.07 1.13
CA TYR A 277 3.53 10.88 0.07
C TYR A 277 3.11 12.35 0.18
N ASN A 278 1.82 12.61 0.41
CA ASN A 278 1.32 13.97 0.55
C ASN A 278 1.92 14.67 1.77
N LYS A 279 2.05 13.98 2.91
CA LYS A 279 2.73 14.51 4.11
C LYS A 279 4.21 14.80 3.84
N ALA A 280 4.94 13.87 3.23
CA ALA A 280 6.35 14.06 2.89
C ALA A 280 6.56 15.20 1.88
N ARG A 281 5.66 15.34 0.91
CA ARG A 281 5.65 16.44 -0.06
C ARG A 281 5.42 17.79 0.63
N GLN A 282 4.43 17.87 1.52
CA GLN A 282 4.16 19.11 2.27
C GLN A 282 5.35 19.49 3.15
N ALA A 283 5.91 18.55 3.90
CA ALA A 283 7.10 18.78 4.71
C ALA A 283 8.31 19.25 3.85
N GLY A 284 8.49 18.67 2.67
CA GLY A 284 9.50 19.11 1.70
C GLY A 284 9.29 20.54 1.24
N ILE A 285 8.07 20.90 0.81
CA ILE A 285 7.72 22.26 0.40
C ILE A 285 7.93 23.26 1.55
N THR A 286 7.51 22.91 2.77
CA THR A 286 7.72 23.77 3.94
C THR A 286 9.21 23.96 4.24
N SER A 287 10.03 22.92 4.15
CA SER A 287 11.48 23.02 4.31
C SER A 287 12.10 23.93 3.25
N GLU A 288 11.72 23.75 1.98
CA GLU A 288 12.21 24.60 0.88
C GLU A 288 11.83 26.08 1.10
N ILE A 289 10.61 26.36 1.56
CA ILE A 289 10.17 27.73 1.88
C ILE A 289 10.97 28.29 3.06
N LEU A 290 11.18 27.51 4.13
CA LEU A 290 11.97 27.93 5.29
C LEU A 290 13.42 28.21 4.92
N ASP A 291 14.02 27.42 4.03
CA ASP A 291 15.37 27.64 3.52
C ASP A 291 15.46 28.93 2.68
N ILE A 292 14.46 29.20 1.82
CA ILE A 292 14.41 30.44 1.03
C ILE A 292 14.25 31.67 1.94
N VAL A 293 13.31 31.63 2.89
CA VAL A 293 13.07 32.73 3.83
C VAL A 293 14.29 32.94 4.73
N GLY A 294 14.86 31.86 5.26
CA GLY A 294 16.08 31.93 6.07
C GLY A 294 17.27 32.52 5.31
N GLY A 295 17.43 32.16 4.03
CA GLY A 295 18.45 32.74 3.15
C GLY A 295 18.20 34.22 2.86
N ALA A 296 16.95 34.61 2.60
CA ALA A 296 16.58 36.01 2.38
C ALA A 296 16.81 36.88 3.63
N GLU A 297 16.41 36.40 4.81
CA GLU A 297 16.65 37.07 6.09
C GLU A 297 18.15 37.18 6.41
N ALA A 298 18.94 36.13 6.14
CA ALA A 298 20.39 36.17 6.32
C ALA A 298 21.07 37.20 5.39
N LEU A 299 20.55 37.36 4.15
CA LEU A 299 21.00 38.39 3.23
C LEU A 299 20.60 39.79 3.71
N GLN A 300 19.37 39.97 4.16
CA GLN A 300 18.90 41.24 4.71
C GLN A 300 19.74 41.66 5.93
N ALA A 301 19.99 40.73 6.86
CA ALA A 301 20.85 40.98 8.02
C ALA A 301 22.28 41.36 7.64
N THR A 302 22.85 40.78 6.57
CA THR A 302 24.18 41.18 6.09
C THR A 302 24.17 42.55 5.40
N LEU A 303 23.10 42.90 4.68
CA LEU A 303 22.92 44.24 4.11
C LEU A 303 22.77 45.30 5.21
N ASP A 304 21.94 45.06 6.21
CA ASP A 304 21.72 45.98 7.33
C ASP A 304 23.02 46.21 8.12
N LYS A 305 23.80 45.14 8.34
CA LYS A 305 25.11 45.24 8.99
C LYS A 305 26.10 46.09 8.18
N LYS A 306 26.19 45.88 6.85
CA LYS A 306 27.03 46.71 5.98
C LYS A 306 26.58 48.17 5.94
N ALA A 307 25.27 48.42 5.95
CA ALA A 307 24.72 49.77 6.00
C ALA A 307 25.12 50.48 7.31
N ALA A 308 25.03 49.79 8.45
CA ALA A 308 25.47 50.30 9.74
C ALA A 308 26.99 50.59 9.77
N ASP A 309 27.80 49.67 9.23
CA ASP A 309 29.25 49.85 9.14
C ASP A 309 29.63 51.07 8.26
N LEU A 310 28.96 51.25 7.12
CA LEU A 310 29.15 52.40 6.23
C LEU A 310 28.72 53.72 6.87
N LEU A 311 27.58 53.74 7.56
CA LEU A 311 27.11 54.91 8.32
C LEU A 311 28.09 55.29 9.43
N GLY A 312 28.62 54.30 10.15
CA GLY A 312 29.65 54.50 11.16
C GLY A 312 30.94 55.08 10.59
N ALA A 313 31.42 54.53 9.48
CA ALA A 313 32.61 55.04 8.78
C ALA A 313 32.41 56.48 8.29
N TYR A 314 31.25 56.80 7.72
CA TYR A 314 30.92 58.15 7.26
C TYR A 314 30.85 59.16 8.42
N GLN A 315 30.22 58.80 9.54
CA GLN A 315 30.20 59.64 10.74
C GLN A 315 31.61 59.92 11.28
N GLN A 316 32.48 58.91 11.31
CA GLN A 316 33.88 59.08 11.72
C GLN A 316 34.63 60.02 10.76
N GLN A 317 34.43 59.88 9.45
CA GLN A 317 35.03 60.75 8.45
C GLN A 317 34.59 62.22 8.61
N MET A 318 33.31 62.46 8.89
CA MET A 318 32.78 63.79 9.19
C MET A 318 33.34 64.37 10.49
N LEU A 319 33.54 63.53 11.51
CA LEU A 319 34.19 63.91 12.76
C LEU A 319 35.69 64.24 12.57
N GLU A 320 36.38 63.57 11.65
CA GLU A 320 37.78 63.87 11.32
C GLU A 320 37.92 65.12 10.43
N GLN A 321 37.00 65.34 9.48
CA GLN A 321 36.94 66.56 8.67
C GLN A 321 36.64 67.80 9.53
N SER A 322 35.77 67.68 10.53
CA SER A 322 35.51 68.75 11.50
C SER A 322 36.69 69.03 12.44
N LYS A 323 37.58 68.04 12.67
CA LYS A 323 38.83 68.24 13.42
C LYS A 323 39.95 68.87 12.58
N THR A 324 39.91 68.78 11.25
CA THR A 324 40.95 69.30 10.35
C THR A 324 40.67 70.71 9.82
N THR A 325 39.45 71.24 9.97
CA THR A 325 39.14 72.65 9.66
C THR A 325 39.30 73.53 10.91
N GLN A 326 40.45 74.20 11.03
CA GLN A 326 40.64 75.28 12.01
C GLN A 326 39.69 76.45 11.70
N LYS A 327 38.86 76.80 12.68
CA LYS A 327 37.91 77.92 12.67
C LYS A 327 38.67 79.27 12.75
N PRO A 328 38.46 80.25 11.86
CA PRO A 328 38.90 81.62 12.12
C PRO A 328 38.01 82.24 13.21
N LYS A 329 38.62 82.93 14.18
CA LYS A 329 37.92 83.69 15.23
C LYS A 329 37.00 84.74 14.59
N ALA A 330 35.69 84.61 14.81
CA ALA A 330 34.71 85.66 14.57
C ALA A 330 34.09 86.12 15.91
N LYS A 331 33.98 87.45 16.05
CA LYS A 331 33.41 88.21 17.17
C LYS A 331 32.00 87.73 17.57
N PRO A 332 31.58 87.94 18.83
CA PRO A 332 30.26 87.54 19.28
C PRO A 332 29.20 88.43 18.59
N ALA A 333 28.35 87.82 17.78
CA ALA A 333 27.14 88.45 17.27
C ALA A 333 26.01 88.31 18.31
N LYS A 334 25.35 89.42 18.61
CA LYS A 334 24.18 89.55 19.50
C LYS A 334 23.15 88.45 19.24
N ALA A 335 22.68 87.80 20.31
CA ALA A 335 21.49 86.97 20.29
C ALA A 335 20.28 87.83 19.83
N ALA A 336 19.62 87.40 18.75
CA ALA A 336 18.33 87.93 18.34
C ALA A 336 17.27 87.50 19.38
N ALA A 337 16.37 88.41 19.73
CA ALA A 337 15.30 88.15 20.67
C ALA A 337 14.36 87.08 20.11
N SER A 338 14.13 85.99 20.86
CA SER A 338 13.13 84.98 20.53
C SER A 338 11.75 85.49 20.86
N ASP A 339 10.77 85.28 19.98
CA ASP A 339 9.39 85.65 20.25
C ASP A 339 8.74 84.70 21.27
N ASP A 340 7.69 85.20 21.93
CA ASP A 340 6.87 84.40 22.83
C ASP A 340 5.74 83.69 22.07
N LEU A 341 6.04 82.48 21.60
CA LEU A 341 5.12 81.67 20.78
C LEU A 341 3.86 81.23 21.52
N THR A 342 3.76 81.40 22.85
CA THR A 342 2.53 81.08 23.59
C THR A 342 1.39 82.06 23.34
N LYS A 343 1.62 83.14 22.57
CA LYS A 343 0.56 84.05 22.12
C LYS A 343 -0.33 83.46 21.01
N ILE A 344 0.08 82.35 20.41
CA ILE A 344 -0.71 81.63 19.39
C ILE A 344 -1.59 80.60 20.08
N GLU A 345 -2.88 80.61 19.75
CA GLU A 345 -3.85 79.71 20.34
C GLU A 345 -3.54 78.25 19.93
N GLY A 346 -3.42 77.37 20.92
CA GLY A 346 -3.02 75.98 20.73
C GLY A 346 -1.53 75.69 20.95
N ILE A 347 -0.67 76.71 21.08
CA ILE A 347 0.75 76.54 21.43
C ILE A 347 0.94 76.73 22.95
N GLY A 348 0.98 75.62 23.69
CA GLY A 348 1.34 75.63 25.12
C GLY A 348 2.87 75.69 25.37
N PRO A 349 3.31 75.87 26.63
CA PRO A 349 4.73 76.02 26.98
C PRO A 349 5.62 74.86 26.51
N LYS A 350 5.09 73.63 26.58
CA LYS A 350 5.80 72.42 26.12
C LYS A 350 5.97 72.37 24.60
N ILE A 351 4.95 72.81 23.87
CA ILE A 351 4.96 72.87 22.40
C ILE A 351 5.91 73.98 21.95
N SER A 352 5.83 75.16 22.59
CA SER A 352 6.75 76.28 22.35
C SER A 352 8.21 75.87 22.51
N ALA A 353 8.55 75.12 23.57
CA ALA A 353 9.91 74.61 23.77
C ALA A 353 10.38 73.66 22.66
N ILE A 354 9.49 72.76 22.20
CA ILE A 354 9.79 71.81 21.11
C ILE A 354 9.98 72.55 19.78
N LEU A 355 9.12 73.53 19.49
CA LEU A 355 9.21 74.34 18.26
C LEU A 355 10.49 75.20 18.25
N LYS A 356 10.84 75.81 19.38
CA LYS A 356 12.11 76.54 19.55
C LYS A 356 13.31 75.60 19.37
N ALA A 357 13.27 74.40 19.93
CA ALA A 357 14.32 73.40 19.74
C ALA A 357 14.43 72.91 18.28
N ALA A 358 13.31 72.87 17.56
CA ALA A 358 13.23 72.54 16.14
C ALA A 358 13.62 73.70 15.20
N GLY A 359 13.94 74.89 15.74
CA GLY A 359 14.40 76.05 14.98
C GLY A 359 13.32 77.06 14.58
N PHE A 360 12.07 76.87 15.02
CA PHE A 360 10.97 77.82 14.87
C PHE A 360 10.88 78.69 16.12
N ASP A 361 11.79 79.67 16.25
CA ASP A 361 11.97 80.50 17.46
C ASP A 361 11.41 81.93 17.34
N THR A 362 10.89 82.32 16.18
CA THR A 362 10.22 83.61 15.91
C THR A 362 8.88 83.40 15.19
N PHE A 363 7.98 84.39 15.26
CA PHE A 363 6.69 84.32 14.55
C PHE A 363 6.86 84.20 13.03
N GLU A 364 7.87 84.88 12.46
CA GLU A 364 8.16 84.85 11.02
C GLU A 364 8.58 83.44 10.54
N LYS A 365 9.38 82.73 11.34
CA LYS A 365 9.78 81.35 11.03
C LYS A 365 8.61 80.37 11.17
N LEU A 366 7.70 80.64 12.10
CA LEU A 366 6.51 79.82 12.30
C LEU A 366 5.46 80.06 11.19
N ALA A 367 5.33 81.30 10.71
CA ALA A 367 4.43 81.66 9.60
C ALA A 367 4.85 81.05 8.26
N SER A 368 6.16 80.94 8.02
CA SER A 368 6.72 80.35 6.80
C SER A 368 6.80 78.81 6.84
N ALA A 369 6.46 78.19 7.97
CA ALA A 369 6.50 76.74 8.12
C ALA A 369 5.28 76.05 7.49
N SER A 370 5.51 74.96 6.76
CA SER A 370 4.41 74.11 6.31
C SER A 370 3.83 73.30 7.47
N GLU A 371 2.53 73.02 7.42
CA GLU A 371 1.86 72.22 8.44
C GLU A 371 2.54 70.86 8.64
N GLU A 372 2.97 70.23 7.55
CA GLU A 372 3.70 68.95 7.58
C GLU A 372 5.03 69.05 8.34
N SER A 373 5.79 70.14 8.14
CA SER A 373 7.05 70.38 8.85
C SER A 373 6.83 70.56 10.35
N LEU A 374 5.74 71.25 10.74
CA LEU A 374 5.36 71.42 12.14
C LEU A 374 4.93 70.10 12.78
N ARG A 375 4.13 69.28 12.07
CA ARG A 375 3.72 67.95 12.55
C ARG A 375 4.93 67.02 12.74
N VAL A 376 5.89 67.04 11.82
CA VAL A 376 7.14 66.27 11.94
C VAL A 376 7.97 66.76 13.13
N ALA A 377 8.10 68.08 13.33
CA ALA A 377 8.81 68.65 14.47
C ALA A 377 8.19 68.24 15.82
N LEU A 378 6.86 68.23 15.93
CA LEU A 378 6.17 67.79 17.15
C LEU A 378 6.31 66.29 17.41
N THR A 379 6.28 65.48 16.34
CA THR A 379 6.46 64.02 16.44
C THR A 379 7.88 63.70 16.91
N ASN A 380 8.89 64.34 16.31
CA ASN A 380 10.29 64.21 16.72
C ASN A 380 10.53 64.73 18.14
N GLY A 381 9.78 65.74 18.57
CA GLY A 381 9.76 66.27 19.94
C GLY A 381 9.00 65.40 20.96
N GLY A 382 8.47 64.24 20.55
CA GLY A 382 7.85 63.26 21.44
C GLY A 382 6.36 63.48 21.74
N ILE A 383 5.65 64.31 20.95
CA ILE A 383 4.19 64.48 21.06
C ILE A 383 3.49 63.38 20.25
N LYS A 384 2.88 62.41 20.96
CA LYS A 384 2.18 61.27 20.34
C LYS A 384 0.81 61.62 19.76
N LEU A 385 0.12 62.61 20.31
CA LEU A 385 -1.18 63.09 19.83
C LEU A 385 -1.02 64.55 19.39
N ILE A 386 -0.87 64.76 18.09
CA ILE A 386 -0.63 66.08 17.51
C ILE A 386 -1.91 66.94 17.67
N PRO A 387 -1.81 68.17 18.18
CA PRO A 387 -2.97 69.05 18.28
C PRO A 387 -3.58 69.32 16.90
N PRO A 388 -4.90 69.23 16.74
CA PRO A 388 -5.56 69.57 15.48
C PRO A 388 -5.48 71.07 15.14
N ALA A 389 -5.09 71.93 16.09
CA ALA A 389 -4.88 73.36 15.88
C ALA A 389 -3.61 73.70 15.06
N VAL A 390 -2.75 72.72 14.73
CA VAL A 390 -1.49 72.96 13.98
C VAL A 390 -1.74 73.62 12.62
N GLY A 391 -2.89 73.35 11.99
CA GLY A 391 -3.25 73.97 10.70
C GLY A 391 -3.46 75.48 10.76
N THR A 392 -3.78 76.05 11.92
CA THR A 392 -4.05 77.50 12.06
C THR A 392 -2.84 78.29 12.56
N TRP A 393 -1.77 77.60 13.01
CA TRP A 393 -0.60 78.25 13.61
C TRP A 393 0.19 79.12 12.65
N ALA A 394 0.34 78.71 11.39
CA ALA A 394 1.06 79.50 10.39
C ALA A 394 0.34 80.84 10.11
N LYS A 395 -0.99 80.80 9.96
CA LYS A 395 -1.83 81.99 9.73
C LYS A 395 -1.89 82.91 10.94
N GLN A 396 -1.98 82.35 12.15
CA GLN A 396 -1.88 83.13 13.40
C GLN A 396 -0.47 83.74 13.56
N ALA A 397 0.59 83.01 13.22
CA ALA A 397 1.95 83.51 13.29
C ALA A 397 2.23 84.62 12.27
N GLU A 398 1.60 84.58 11.10
CA GLU A 398 1.68 85.65 10.09
C GLU A 398 1.15 86.97 10.65
N LEU A 399 -0.05 86.96 11.24
CA LEU A 399 -0.65 88.13 11.90
C LEU A 399 0.15 88.62 13.11
N ALA A 400 0.72 87.69 13.90
CA ALA A 400 1.61 88.04 15.01
C ALA A 400 2.93 88.68 14.53
N SER A 401 3.46 88.23 13.38
CA SER A 401 4.70 88.74 12.79
C SER A 401 4.54 90.13 12.17
N SER A 402 3.36 90.43 11.61
CA SER A 402 3.02 91.76 11.06
C SER A 402 2.67 92.79 12.14
N GLY A 403 2.53 92.35 13.40
CA GLY A 403 2.18 93.20 14.54
C GLY A 403 0.70 93.60 14.62
N ASP A 404 -0.16 92.95 13.82
CA ASP A 404 -1.60 93.22 13.76
C ASP A 404 -2.36 92.40 14.82
N TRP A 405 -2.19 92.82 16.08
CA TRP A 405 -2.75 92.11 17.24
C TRP A 405 -4.28 92.17 17.33
N ASP A 406 -4.89 93.18 16.73
CA ASP A 406 -6.35 93.33 16.68
C ASP A 406 -6.95 92.31 15.70
N ALA A 407 -6.35 92.14 14.52
CA ALA A 407 -6.74 91.10 13.56
C ALA A 407 -6.49 89.68 14.10
N LEU A 408 -5.39 89.46 14.85
CA LEU A 408 -5.11 88.19 15.51
C LEU A 408 -6.17 87.86 16.58
N SER A 409 -6.58 88.84 17.39
CA SER A 409 -7.61 88.65 18.40
C SER A 409 -8.99 88.38 17.78
N ALA A 410 -9.31 89.05 16.65
CA ALA A 410 -10.52 88.78 15.89
C ALA A 410 -10.53 87.35 15.33
N LEU A 411 -9.41 86.90 14.75
CA LEU A 411 -9.27 85.53 14.26
C LEU A 411 -9.43 84.52 15.40
N GLN A 412 -8.77 84.71 16.55
CA GLN A 412 -8.88 83.83 17.71
C GLN A 412 -10.31 83.75 18.28
N ASN A 413 -11.09 84.83 18.21
CA ASN A 413 -12.50 84.81 18.63
C ASN A 413 -13.42 84.03 17.66
N GLU A 414 -13.04 83.91 16.39
CA GLU A 414 -13.75 83.07 15.42
C GLU A 414 -13.36 81.58 15.50
N LEU A 415 -12.16 81.29 16.03
CA LEU A 415 -11.67 79.92 16.19
C LEU A 415 -12.38 79.20 17.35
N VAL A 416 -12.82 77.96 17.13
CA VAL A 416 -13.31 77.10 18.22
C VAL A 416 -12.17 76.20 18.69
N ALA A 417 -11.53 76.58 19.80
CA ALA A 417 -10.35 75.91 20.36
C ALA A 417 -9.17 75.82 19.37
N GLY A 418 -8.85 76.95 18.71
CA GLY A 418 -7.73 77.08 17.76
C GLY A 418 -7.97 76.45 16.38
N ARG A 419 -9.21 76.20 15.98
CA ARG A 419 -9.59 75.62 14.68
C ARG A 419 -10.54 76.54 13.93
N ASP A 420 -10.42 76.57 12.60
CA ASP A 420 -11.44 77.17 11.74
C ASP A 420 -12.79 76.48 12.03
N ALA A 421 -13.85 77.27 12.16
CA ALA A 421 -15.19 76.82 12.56
C ALA A 421 -15.81 75.76 11.62
#